data_AF-A0A7C3VE30-F1
#
_entry.id   AF-A0A7C3VE30-F1
#
_cell.length_a   1.000
_cell.length_b   1.000
_cell.length_c   1.000
_cell.angle_alpha   90.00
_cell.angle_beta   90.00
_cell.angle_gamma   90.00
#
_symmetry.space_group_name_H-M   'P 1'
#
loop_
_entity.id
_entity.type
_entity.pdbx_description
1 polymer ?
#
loop_
_entity_poly.entity_id
_entity_poly.type
_entity_poly.pdbx_seq_one_letter_code
_entity_poly.pdbx_strand_id
1 'polypeptide(L)'
;MVCRDFLEIRKQGFALGIKRNGQIIRDYQIVDQIWQGSTSAVYLARAVNYNPPYGIYVAVKILSSRRGATNYIRQFQREAAIGSGLDHPNIVKVYELINHSDTLYLLMEYVRGKSLRQWSLERTFSFCEICEIFRGMLSALSYLEQKRIIHKDIKPENILISEDLSQVKLTDFGYSVRDTFFRFDPFPYAGTQQYMAPERKTGKATARSDIYSLGKVIEELLMKLNEYPNFILSILKNCVAPDPSHRYMKAEVAKRDLDLLCDYYKKKHAIRDTV
;
A
#
# COMPACT_ATOMS: atom_id res chain seq x y z
N MET A 1 5.68 4.78 -30.25
CA MET A 1 6.62 3.76 -30.76
C MET A 1 7.06 2.94 -29.56
N VAL A 2 6.32 1.88 -29.24
CA VAL A 2 6.49 1.06 -28.03
C VAL A 2 7.17 -0.25 -28.45
N CYS A 3 8.32 -0.54 -27.86
CA CYS A 3 9.24 -1.63 -28.21
C CYS A 3 8.54 -2.99 -28.41
N ARG A 4 8.87 -3.66 -29.52
CA ARG A 4 8.36 -4.96 -29.95
C ARG A 4 9.17 -6.17 -29.46
N ASP A 5 10.19 -5.98 -28.63
CA ASP A 5 11.21 -7.03 -28.41
C ASP A 5 11.01 -7.87 -27.13
N PHE A 6 9.77 -8.07 -26.67
CA PHE A 6 9.48 -8.74 -25.40
C PHE A 6 9.25 -10.27 -25.48
N LEU A 7 9.50 -10.93 -26.64
CA LEU A 7 9.05 -12.31 -26.86
C LEU A 7 10.10 -13.43 -26.95
N GLU A 8 11.40 -13.15 -26.84
CA GLU A 8 12.40 -14.22 -26.89
C GLU A 8 13.47 -14.07 -25.82
N ILE A 9 13.25 -14.54 -24.59
CA ILE A 9 14.32 -15.14 -23.76
C ILE A 9 13.71 -16.16 -22.79
N ARG A 10 13.78 -17.45 -23.14
CA ARG A 10 13.74 -18.57 -22.18
C ARG A 10 15.09 -19.28 -22.27
N LYS A 11 15.80 -19.34 -21.14
CA LYS A 11 16.71 -20.40 -20.65
C LYS A 11 17.94 -19.77 -19.97
N GLN A 12 17.92 -19.69 -18.65
CA GLN A 12 18.96 -20.22 -17.75
C GLN A 12 18.49 -20.03 -16.31
N GLY A 13 18.58 -21.10 -15.52
CA GLY A 13 18.02 -21.16 -14.18
C GLY A 13 18.93 -20.48 -13.16
N PHE A 14 18.34 -19.67 -12.27
CA PHE A 14 19.01 -19.17 -11.08
C PHE A 14 18.22 -19.55 -9.82
N ALA A 15 18.97 -20.01 -8.82
CA ALA A 15 18.50 -20.68 -7.63
C ALA A 15 18.12 -19.71 -6.48
N LEU A 16 16.99 -19.99 -5.81
CA LEU A 16 16.68 -19.57 -4.43
C LEU A 16 17.92 -19.76 -3.52
N GLY A 17 18.41 -18.68 -2.90
CA GLY A 17 19.56 -18.69 -1.99
C GLY A 17 20.62 -17.60 -2.19
N ILE A 18 20.44 -16.64 -3.10
CA ILE A 18 21.45 -15.60 -3.34
C ILE A 18 21.48 -14.62 -2.15
N LYS A 19 22.54 -14.66 -1.35
CA LYS A 19 22.94 -13.50 -0.53
C LYS A 19 23.21 -12.35 -1.48
N ARG A 20 22.29 -11.38 -1.54
CA ARG A 20 22.42 -10.18 -2.38
C ARG A 20 23.14 -9.04 -1.68
N ASN A 21 23.47 -9.18 -0.40
CA ASN A 21 24.25 -8.18 0.33
C ASN A 21 25.54 -7.87 -0.41
N GLY A 22 25.79 -6.59 -0.63
CA GLY A 22 26.91 -6.10 -1.40
C GLY A 22 26.64 -5.89 -2.89
N GLN A 23 25.56 -6.45 -3.46
CA GLN A 23 25.16 -6.19 -4.85
C GLN A 23 24.79 -4.72 -5.04
N ILE A 24 25.36 -4.06 -6.05
CA ILE A 24 25.07 -2.68 -6.40
C ILE A 24 24.07 -2.64 -7.57
N ILE A 25 22.99 -1.89 -7.40
CA ILE A 25 21.98 -1.63 -8.42
C ILE A 25 21.84 -0.12 -8.56
N ARG A 26 22.18 0.46 -9.72
CA ARG A 26 22.00 1.90 -10.00
C ARG A 26 22.56 2.81 -8.89
N ASP A 27 23.77 2.49 -8.40
CA ASP A 27 24.45 3.21 -7.33
C ASP A 27 23.90 3.00 -5.90
N TYR A 28 23.08 1.96 -5.71
CA TYR A 28 22.61 1.54 -4.40
C TYR A 28 23.08 0.13 -4.08
N GLN A 29 23.86 -0.02 -3.02
CA GLN A 29 24.33 -1.31 -2.52
C GLN A 29 23.27 -1.93 -1.61
N ILE A 30 22.83 -3.15 -1.90
CA ILE A 30 21.94 -3.93 -1.03
C ILE A 30 22.66 -4.22 0.29
N VAL A 31 22.02 -3.83 1.40
CA VAL A 31 22.57 -4.00 2.76
C VAL A 31 21.83 -5.05 3.57
N ASP A 32 20.51 -5.15 3.41
CA ASP A 32 19.69 -6.09 4.19
C ASP A 32 18.40 -6.46 3.46
N GLN A 33 17.82 -7.60 3.82
CA GLN A 33 16.51 -8.01 3.34
C GLN A 33 15.44 -7.61 4.35
N ILE A 34 14.58 -6.65 3.99
CA ILE A 34 13.54 -6.12 4.90
C ILE A 34 12.23 -6.90 4.82
N TRP A 35 11.97 -7.59 3.71
CA TRP A 35 10.75 -8.39 3.55
C TRP A 35 10.90 -9.52 2.54
N GLN A 36 10.19 -10.63 2.78
CA GLN A 36 10.09 -11.78 1.86
C GLN A 36 8.61 -12.10 1.59
N GLY A 37 8.26 -12.10 0.31
CA GLY A 37 6.98 -12.61 -0.18
C GLY A 37 7.12 -13.90 -0.96
N SER A 38 5.99 -14.41 -1.43
CA SER A 38 5.94 -15.59 -2.30
C SER A 38 6.55 -15.34 -3.68
N THR A 39 6.46 -14.10 -4.20
CA THR A 39 6.82 -13.75 -5.59
C THR A 39 7.93 -12.72 -5.69
N SER A 40 8.14 -11.94 -4.63
CA SER A 40 9.15 -10.90 -4.57
C SER A 40 9.75 -10.82 -3.17
N ALA A 41 10.92 -10.20 -3.09
CA ALA A 41 11.53 -9.79 -1.84
C ALA A 41 11.84 -8.30 -1.91
N VAL A 42 11.87 -7.64 -0.75
CA VAL A 42 12.26 -6.23 -0.64
C VAL A 42 13.54 -6.15 0.18
N TYR A 43 14.49 -5.38 -0.33
CA TYR A 43 15.78 -5.16 0.28
C TYR A 43 15.96 -3.69 0.63
N LEU A 44 16.64 -3.40 1.74
CA LEU A 44 17.21 -2.10 2.01
C LEU A 44 18.49 -1.96 1.19
N ALA A 45 18.66 -0.83 0.52
CA ALA A 45 19.90 -0.49 -0.17
C ALA A 45 20.38 0.91 0.21
N ARG A 46 21.70 1.07 0.32
CA ARG A 46 22.38 2.32 0.67
C ARG A 46 23.09 2.89 -0.54
N ALA A 47 22.98 4.20 -0.75
CA ALA A 47 23.72 4.91 -1.78
C ALA A 47 25.24 4.72 -1.63
N VAL A 48 25.94 4.53 -2.75
CA VAL A 48 27.41 4.49 -2.78
C VAL A 48 28.03 5.82 -3.24
N ASN A 49 27.22 6.74 -3.77
CA ASN A 49 27.65 8.04 -4.28
C ASN A 49 27.39 9.17 -3.26
N TYR A 50 28.17 10.26 -3.34
CA TYR A 50 28.07 11.42 -2.43
C TYR A 50 26.75 12.20 -2.56
N ASN A 51 26.19 12.30 -3.78
CA ASN A 51 24.94 13.03 -4.04
C ASN A 51 23.91 12.10 -4.72
N PRO A 52 23.27 11.19 -3.95
CA PRO A 52 22.38 10.20 -4.53
C PRO A 52 21.02 10.80 -4.91
N PRO A 53 20.45 10.42 -6.08
CA PRO A 53 19.24 11.03 -6.61
C PRO A 53 17.98 10.76 -5.77
N TYR A 54 17.95 9.67 -4.99
CA TYR A 54 16.80 9.23 -4.21
C TYR A 54 17.06 9.21 -2.70
N GLY A 55 18.12 9.90 -2.26
CA GLY A 55 18.56 9.91 -0.86
C GLY A 55 19.47 8.75 -0.49
N ILE A 56 19.86 8.69 0.78
CA ILE A 56 20.88 7.77 1.29
C ILE A 56 20.41 6.32 1.32
N TYR A 57 19.12 6.09 1.58
CA TYR A 57 18.52 4.76 1.67
C TYR A 57 17.31 4.65 0.75
N VAL A 58 17.22 3.53 0.05
CA VAL A 58 16.07 3.15 -0.78
C VAL A 58 15.64 1.72 -0.47
N ALA A 59 14.38 1.43 -0.74
CA ALA A 59 13.91 0.05 -0.79
C ALA A 59 13.97 -0.46 -2.24
N VAL A 60 14.38 -1.70 -2.41
CA VAL A 60 14.52 -2.36 -3.71
C VAL A 60 13.65 -3.61 -3.71
N LYS A 61 12.53 -3.56 -4.42
CA LYS A 61 11.71 -4.76 -4.69
C LYS A 61 12.38 -5.55 -5.80
N ILE A 62 12.48 -6.86 -5.64
CA ILE A 62 13.08 -7.77 -6.62
C ILE A 62 12.11 -8.92 -6.84
N LEU A 63 11.82 -9.24 -8.11
CA LEU A 63 11.08 -10.45 -8.43
C LEU A 63 11.97 -11.69 -8.21
N SER A 64 11.51 -12.59 -7.34
CA SER A 64 12.19 -13.85 -7.03
C SER A 64 11.89 -14.88 -8.13
N SER A 65 12.64 -14.89 -9.23
CA SER A 65 12.37 -15.83 -10.33
C SER A 65 13.13 -17.16 -10.18
N ARG A 66 12.42 -18.21 -9.76
CA ARG A 66 12.59 -19.56 -10.36
C ARG A 66 11.53 -19.89 -11.40
N ARG A 67 10.42 -19.14 -11.47
CA ARG A 67 9.40 -19.25 -12.53
C ARG A 67 8.72 -17.89 -12.66
N GLY A 68 9.24 -17.04 -13.56
CA GLY A 68 8.55 -15.82 -14.01
C GLY A 68 7.22 -16.19 -14.68
N ALA A 69 6.18 -16.47 -13.88
CA ALA A 69 4.83 -16.48 -14.40
C ALA A 69 4.56 -15.05 -14.91
N THR A 70 4.20 -14.92 -16.18
CA THR A 70 3.92 -13.66 -16.88
C THR A 70 3.02 -12.72 -16.08
N ASN A 71 2.17 -13.25 -15.20
CA ASN A 71 1.35 -12.48 -14.26
C ASN A 71 2.15 -11.63 -13.27
N TYR A 72 3.23 -12.13 -12.68
CA TYR A 72 3.99 -11.39 -11.66
C TYR A 72 4.84 -10.29 -12.27
N ILE A 73 5.42 -10.54 -13.45
CA ILE A 73 6.11 -9.50 -14.23
C ILE A 73 5.13 -8.38 -14.56
N ARG A 74 3.90 -8.72 -14.99
CA ARG A 74 2.85 -7.73 -15.25
C ARG A 74 2.44 -6.92 -14.01
N GLN A 75 2.34 -7.55 -12.84
CA GLN A 75 2.07 -6.83 -11.59
C GLN A 75 3.20 -5.84 -11.28
N PHE A 76 4.45 -6.28 -11.40
CA PHE A 76 5.62 -5.45 -11.12
C PHE A 76 5.77 -4.27 -12.07
N GLN A 77 5.59 -4.51 -13.38
CA GLN A 77 5.56 -3.44 -14.39
C GLN A 77 4.42 -2.47 -14.15
N ARG A 78 3.28 -2.97 -13.65
CA ARG A 78 2.13 -2.12 -13.32
C ARG A 78 2.38 -1.26 -12.10
N GLU A 79 2.98 -1.82 -11.06
CA GLU A 79 3.39 -1.09 -9.86
C GLU A 79 4.32 0.08 -10.24
N ALA A 80 5.29 -0.17 -11.12
CA ALA A 80 6.13 0.88 -11.68
C ALA A 80 5.33 1.93 -12.49
N ALA A 81 4.48 1.48 -13.41
CA ALA A 81 3.73 2.37 -14.32
C ALA A 81 2.66 3.22 -13.62
N ILE A 82 2.07 2.72 -12.53
CA ILE A 82 1.11 3.46 -11.72
C ILE A 82 1.86 4.32 -10.70
N GLY A 83 2.77 3.72 -9.93
CA GLY A 83 3.44 4.36 -8.79
C GLY A 83 4.36 5.52 -9.17
N SER A 84 5.05 5.46 -10.32
CA SER A 84 5.95 6.54 -10.77
C SER A 84 5.27 7.89 -10.99
N GLY A 85 3.95 7.89 -11.22
CA GLY A 85 3.15 9.10 -11.39
C GLY A 85 2.46 9.60 -10.12
N LEU A 86 2.72 8.94 -8.97
CA LEU A 86 2.12 9.29 -7.69
C LEU A 86 3.11 10.07 -6.82
N ASP A 87 2.63 11.16 -6.25
CA ASP A 87 3.38 11.97 -5.28
C ASP A 87 2.41 12.46 -4.21
N HIS A 88 2.46 11.82 -3.04
CA HIS A 88 1.56 12.09 -1.92
C HIS A 88 2.21 11.62 -0.61
N PRO A 89 2.08 12.37 0.52
CA PRO A 89 2.75 12.05 1.78
C PRO A 89 2.40 10.65 2.33
N ASN A 90 1.17 10.18 2.11
CA ASN A 90 0.70 8.86 2.54
C ASN A 90 0.79 7.76 1.47
N ILE A 91 1.63 7.92 0.45
CA ILE A 91 1.91 6.90 -0.57
C ILE A 91 3.43 6.73 -0.67
N VAL A 92 3.90 5.49 -0.78
CA VAL A 92 5.32 5.19 -1.05
C VAL A 92 5.68 5.68 -2.44
N LYS A 93 6.70 6.52 -2.55
CA LYS A 93 7.18 7.01 -3.85
C LYS A 93 7.92 5.91 -4.60
N VAL A 94 7.56 5.69 -5.86
CA VAL A 94 8.30 4.81 -6.78
C VAL A 94 9.26 5.66 -7.60
N TYR A 95 10.55 5.33 -7.56
CA TYR A 95 11.60 6.10 -8.23
C TYR A 95 11.87 5.61 -9.64
N GLU A 96 12.26 4.33 -9.78
CA GLU A 96 12.76 3.81 -11.05
C GLU A 96 12.53 2.30 -11.14
N LEU A 97 12.15 1.82 -12.33
CA LEU A 97 12.16 0.40 -12.68
C LEU A 97 13.41 0.10 -13.49
N ILE A 98 14.19 -0.87 -13.03
CA ILE A 98 15.49 -1.21 -13.60
C ILE A 98 15.47 -2.65 -14.07
N ASN A 99 15.94 -2.87 -15.29
CA ASN A 99 16.24 -4.21 -15.78
C ASN A 99 17.75 -4.42 -15.75
N HIS A 100 18.22 -5.39 -14.97
CA HIS A 100 19.63 -5.72 -14.88
C HIS A 100 19.81 -7.24 -14.77
N SER A 101 20.59 -7.82 -15.71
CA SER A 101 20.86 -9.26 -15.76
C SER A 101 19.57 -10.11 -15.70
N ASP A 102 18.62 -9.80 -16.59
CA ASP A 102 17.29 -10.45 -16.71
C ASP A 102 16.44 -10.43 -15.43
N THR A 103 16.76 -9.54 -14.49
CA THR A 103 16.01 -9.33 -13.26
C THR A 103 15.47 -7.91 -13.22
N LEU A 104 14.19 -7.79 -12.86
CA LEU A 104 13.56 -6.49 -12.64
C LEU A 104 13.72 -6.06 -11.17
N TYR A 105 14.16 -4.83 -10.98
CA TYR A 105 14.34 -4.17 -9.69
C TYR A 105 13.48 -2.91 -9.68
N LEU A 106 12.71 -2.70 -8.62
CA LEU A 106 11.91 -1.50 -8.42
C LEU A 106 12.49 -0.71 -7.25
N LEU A 107 13.08 0.44 -7.55
CA LEU A 107 13.58 1.37 -6.54
C LEU A 107 12.43 2.22 -6.05
N MET A 108 12.26 2.27 -4.73
CA MET A 108 11.18 3.00 -4.08
C MET A 108 11.66 3.61 -2.76
N GLU A 109 10.86 4.55 -2.26
CA GLU A 109 11.06 5.19 -0.97
C GLU A 109 11.22 4.14 0.13
N TYR A 110 12.28 4.28 0.92
CA TYR A 110 12.44 3.48 2.12
C TYR A 110 11.70 4.15 3.28
N VAL A 111 10.68 3.46 3.80
CA VAL A 111 10.03 3.81 5.06
C VAL A 111 10.73 3.05 6.17
N ARG A 112 11.42 3.78 7.07
CA ARG A 112 12.08 3.19 8.23
C ARG A 112 11.04 2.75 9.26
N GLY A 113 10.56 1.52 9.10
CA GLY A 113 9.55 0.92 9.96
C GLY A 113 9.07 -0.42 9.43
N LYS A 114 7.82 -0.76 9.71
CA LYS A 114 7.23 -2.07 9.40
C LYS A 114 5.86 -1.91 8.77
N SER A 115 5.34 -2.98 8.18
CA SER A 115 3.92 -3.03 7.79
C SER A 115 3.02 -2.93 9.03
N LEU A 116 1.81 -2.39 8.84
CA LEU A 116 0.76 -2.36 9.86
C LEU A 116 0.45 -3.77 10.36
N ARG A 117 0.50 -4.78 9.47
CA ARG A 117 0.40 -6.20 9.87
C ARG A 117 1.41 -6.55 10.94
N GLN A 118 2.70 -6.33 10.68
CA GLN A 118 3.78 -6.64 11.62
C GLN A 118 3.62 -5.87 12.93
N TRP A 119 3.38 -4.56 12.86
CA TRP A 119 3.14 -3.77 14.06
C TRP A 119 1.96 -4.29 14.89
N SER A 120 0.86 -4.65 14.24
CA SER A 120 -0.35 -5.15 14.93
C SER A 120 -0.15 -6.50 15.63
N LEU A 121 0.89 -7.26 15.27
CA LEU A 121 1.28 -8.50 15.94
C LEU A 121 2.18 -8.24 17.15
N GLU A 122 2.96 -7.16 17.11
CA GLU A 122 3.90 -6.79 18.16
C GLU A 122 3.27 -5.92 19.24
N ARG A 123 2.25 -5.13 18.90
CA ARG A 123 1.55 -4.25 19.83
C ARG A 123 0.10 -3.96 19.43
N THR A 124 -0.67 -3.50 20.40
CA THR A 124 -1.96 -2.87 20.17
C THR A 124 -1.77 -1.37 19.94
N PHE A 125 -2.49 -0.81 18.98
CA PHE A 125 -2.53 0.63 18.73
C PHE A 125 -3.61 1.27 19.62
N SER A 126 -3.31 2.42 20.21
CA SER A 126 -4.31 3.27 20.85
C SER A 126 -5.34 3.77 19.85
N PHE A 127 -6.52 4.17 20.34
CA PHE A 127 -7.56 4.74 19.49
C PHE A 127 -7.07 5.96 18.69
N CYS A 128 -6.23 6.82 19.30
CA CYS A 128 -5.66 7.98 18.63
C CYS A 128 -4.76 7.57 17.46
N GLU A 129 -3.88 6.59 17.65
CA GLU A 129 -3.01 6.09 16.57
C GLU A 129 -3.83 5.44 15.44
N ILE A 130 -4.89 4.69 15.77
CA ILE A 130 -5.80 4.13 14.75
C ILE A 130 -6.46 5.26 13.94
N CYS A 131 -6.87 6.35 14.58
CA CYS A 131 -7.42 7.52 13.89
C CYS A 131 -6.39 8.18 12.96
N GLU A 132 -5.11 8.29 13.37
CA GLU A 132 -4.04 8.82 12.51
C GLU A 132 -3.80 7.93 11.29
N ILE A 133 -3.76 6.60 11.49
CA ILE A 133 -3.65 5.64 10.40
C ILE A 133 -4.84 5.78 9.43
N PHE A 134 -6.06 5.84 9.97
CA PHE A 134 -7.27 5.96 9.18
C PHE A 134 -7.28 7.27 8.37
N ARG A 135 -6.93 8.39 9.00
CA ARG A 135 -6.81 9.70 8.35
C ARG A 135 -5.79 9.68 7.22
N GLY A 136 -4.59 9.17 7.46
CA GLY A 136 -3.53 9.09 6.45
C GLY A 136 -3.95 8.24 5.25
N MET A 137 -4.60 7.10 5.50
CA MET A 137 -5.09 6.23 4.43
C MET A 137 -6.26 6.85 3.67
N LEU A 138 -7.22 7.50 4.33
CA LEU A 138 -8.29 8.23 3.64
C LEU A 138 -7.74 9.38 2.78
N SER A 139 -6.67 10.05 3.22
CA SER A 139 -5.96 11.04 2.41
C SER A 139 -5.36 10.40 1.15
N ALA A 140 -4.67 9.26 1.29
CA ALA A 140 -4.15 8.51 0.15
C ALA A 140 -5.26 8.09 -0.83
N LEU A 141 -6.38 7.56 -0.31
CA LEU A 141 -7.51 7.14 -1.16
C LEU A 141 -8.19 8.30 -1.87
N SER A 142 -8.32 9.46 -1.22
CA SER A 142 -8.82 10.67 -1.86
C SER A 142 -7.93 11.08 -3.04
N TYR A 143 -6.61 11.06 -2.85
CA TYR A 143 -5.66 11.36 -3.92
C TYR A 143 -5.74 10.35 -5.08
N LEU A 144 -5.83 9.04 -4.78
CA LEU A 144 -5.98 8.02 -5.81
C LEU A 144 -7.30 8.17 -6.58
N GLU A 145 -8.40 8.47 -5.90
CA GLU A 145 -9.70 8.74 -6.50
C GLU A 145 -9.63 9.90 -7.50
N GLN A 146 -8.97 11.01 -7.14
CA GLN A 146 -8.75 12.15 -8.04
C GLN A 146 -7.92 11.78 -9.28
N LYS A 147 -6.96 10.87 -9.13
CA LYS A 147 -6.15 10.32 -10.23
C LYS A 147 -6.86 9.18 -11.00
N ARG A 148 -8.10 8.84 -10.62
CA ARG A 148 -8.87 7.70 -11.13
C ARG A 148 -8.09 6.38 -11.03
N ILE A 149 -7.43 6.15 -9.90
CA ILE A 149 -6.71 4.92 -9.60
C ILE A 149 -7.45 4.19 -8.49
N ILE A 150 -7.63 2.89 -8.68
CA ILE A 150 -8.18 1.98 -7.67
C ILE A 150 -7.04 1.04 -7.26
N HIS A 151 -6.73 1.02 -5.96
CA HIS A 151 -5.63 0.26 -5.39
C HIS A 151 -5.87 -1.26 -5.49
N LYS A 152 -7.07 -1.71 -5.13
CA LYS A 152 -7.55 -3.10 -5.17
C LYS A 152 -6.91 -4.10 -4.20
N ASP A 153 -5.87 -3.75 -3.47
CA ASP A 153 -5.28 -4.65 -2.46
C ASP A 153 -4.92 -3.89 -1.17
N ILE A 154 -5.84 -3.09 -0.66
CA ILE A 154 -5.66 -2.45 0.65
C ILE A 154 -5.83 -3.49 1.74
N LYS A 155 -4.79 -3.63 2.56
CA LYS A 155 -4.67 -4.57 3.67
C LYS A 155 -3.52 -4.16 4.58
N PRO A 156 -3.41 -4.70 5.80
CA PRO A 156 -2.38 -4.29 6.76
C PRO A 156 -0.95 -4.54 6.27
N GLU A 157 -0.72 -5.49 5.38
CA GLU A 157 0.60 -5.77 4.80
C GLU A 157 1.07 -4.64 3.85
N ASN A 158 0.14 -3.91 3.23
CA ASN A 158 0.40 -2.87 2.24
C ASN A 158 0.36 -1.45 2.82
N ILE A 159 0.27 -1.32 4.14
CA ILE A 159 0.32 -0.04 4.87
C ILE A 159 1.59 -0.04 5.69
N LEU A 160 2.56 0.82 5.37
CA LEU A 160 3.81 0.97 6.10
C LEU A 160 3.68 2.06 7.16
N ILE A 161 4.23 1.79 8.34
CA ILE A 161 4.27 2.74 9.46
C ILE A 161 5.70 2.85 9.95
N SER A 162 6.21 4.09 10.04
CA SER A 162 7.55 4.37 10.55
C SER A 162 7.69 4.03 12.03
N GLU A 163 8.92 3.80 12.50
CA GLU A 163 9.22 3.47 13.91
C GLU A 163 8.68 4.53 14.89
N ASP A 164 8.75 5.80 14.52
CA ASP A 164 8.26 6.95 15.30
C ASP A 164 6.77 7.26 15.03
N LEU A 165 6.09 6.46 14.21
CA LEU A 165 4.69 6.63 13.78
C LEU A 165 4.39 7.95 13.05
N SER A 166 5.42 8.69 12.65
CA SER A 166 5.26 9.97 11.95
C SER A 166 4.84 9.80 10.49
N GLN A 167 5.03 8.61 9.93
CA GLN A 167 4.65 8.27 8.55
C GLN A 167 3.71 7.07 8.52
N VAL A 168 2.61 7.23 7.78
CA VAL A 168 1.70 6.15 7.39
C VAL A 168 1.55 6.18 5.87
N LYS A 169 2.05 5.16 5.17
CA LYS A 169 2.17 5.15 3.71
C LYS A 169 1.61 3.88 3.09
N LEU A 170 0.76 4.05 2.08
CA LEU A 170 0.25 2.97 1.24
C LEU A 170 1.30 2.55 0.20
N THR A 171 1.44 1.24 0.00
CA THR A 171 2.38 0.64 -0.96
C THR A 171 1.74 -0.53 -1.73
N ASP A 172 2.49 -1.11 -2.67
CA ASP A 172 2.13 -2.25 -3.51
C ASP A 172 0.93 -2.03 -4.45
N PHE A 173 1.22 -1.36 -5.57
CA PHE A 173 0.26 -1.08 -6.64
C PHE A 173 0.16 -2.20 -7.70
N GLY A 174 0.66 -3.42 -7.40
CA GLY A 174 0.74 -4.51 -8.38
C GLY A 174 -0.62 -4.94 -8.95
N TYR A 175 -1.69 -4.77 -8.17
CA TYR A 175 -3.07 -5.09 -8.57
C TYR A 175 -3.90 -3.88 -9.01
N SER A 176 -3.35 -2.67 -8.87
CA SER A 176 -4.10 -1.44 -9.10
C SER A 176 -4.50 -1.28 -10.55
N VAL A 177 -5.54 -0.47 -10.79
CA VAL A 177 -6.05 -0.19 -12.14
C VAL A 177 -6.40 1.28 -12.25
N ARG A 178 -6.32 1.83 -13.47
CA ARG A 178 -6.91 3.14 -13.78
C ARG A 178 -8.37 2.94 -14.16
N ASP A 179 -9.27 3.58 -13.42
CA ASP A 179 -10.69 3.53 -13.72
C ASP A 179 -10.97 4.30 -15.01
N THR A 180 -11.14 3.54 -16.09
CA THR A 180 -11.43 4.03 -17.43
C THR A 180 -12.67 3.30 -17.93
N PHE A 181 -13.52 4.01 -18.68
CA PHE A 181 -14.82 3.52 -19.15
C PHE A 181 -14.75 2.25 -20.00
N PHE A 182 -13.61 1.98 -20.64
CA PHE A 182 -13.48 0.95 -21.69
C PHE A 182 -12.45 -0.16 -21.40
N ARG A 183 -11.87 -0.24 -20.20
CA ARG A 183 -10.86 -1.27 -19.90
C ARG A 183 -11.44 -2.40 -19.07
N PHE A 184 -11.30 -3.62 -19.63
CA PHE A 184 -11.44 -4.88 -18.92
C PHE A 184 -10.53 -4.88 -17.69
N ASP A 185 -11.07 -5.28 -16.54
CA ASP A 185 -10.26 -5.50 -15.35
C ASP A 185 -9.39 -6.75 -15.58
N PRO A 186 -8.07 -6.62 -15.71
CA PRO A 186 -7.21 -7.77 -15.99
C PRO A 186 -7.14 -8.76 -14.81
N PHE A 187 -7.62 -8.38 -13.62
CA PHE A 187 -7.58 -9.22 -12.42
C PHE A 187 -8.84 -9.05 -11.55
N PRO A 188 -10.02 -9.51 -12.00
CA PRO A 188 -11.28 -9.29 -11.27
C PRO A 188 -11.25 -9.90 -9.86
N TYR A 189 -10.62 -11.06 -9.70
CA TYR A 189 -10.52 -11.79 -8.43
C TYR A 189 -9.22 -11.57 -7.66
N ALA A 190 -8.35 -10.67 -8.10
CA ALA A 190 -7.11 -10.39 -7.37
C ALA A 190 -7.37 -9.64 -6.06
N GLY A 191 -6.41 -9.69 -5.14
CA GLY A 191 -6.45 -9.07 -3.83
C GLY A 191 -6.71 -10.09 -2.72
N THR A 192 -6.64 -9.63 -1.47
CA THR A 192 -6.76 -10.49 -0.29
C THR A 192 -8.23 -10.64 0.13
N GLN A 193 -8.77 -11.86 0.09
CA GLN A 193 -10.21 -12.12 0.25
C GLN A 193 -10.83 -11.54 1.51
N GLN A 194 -10.10 -11.51 2.63
CA GLN A 194 -10.58 -11.00 3.92
C GLN A 194 -10.94 -9.51 3.90
N TYR A 195 -10.27 -8.69 3.09
CA TYR A 195 -10.50 -7.24 2.97
C TYR A 195 -11.30 -6.87 1.72
N MET A 196 -11.55 -7.85 0.84
CA MET A 196 -12.15 -7.60 -0.47
C MET A 196 -13.63 -7.21 -0.34
N ALA A 197 -13.98 -6.07 -0.94
CA ALA A 197 -15.35 -5.61 -1.05
C ALA A 197 -16.26 -6.64 -1.77
N PRO A 198 -17.49 -6.92 -1.29
CA PRO A 198 -18.35 -7.97 -1.82
C PRO A 198 -18.62 -7.86 -3.33
N GLU A 199 -18.83 -6.65 -3.84
CA GLU A 199 -19.13 -6.38 -5.24
C GLU A 199 -17.98 -6.76 -6.18
N ARG A 200 -16.75 -6.92 -5.66
CA ARG A 200 -15.61 -7.37 -6.48
C ARG A 200 -15.69 -8.85 -6.83
N LYS A 201 -16.50 -9.64 -6.14
CA LYS A 201 -16.73 -11.05 -6.48
C LYS A 201 -17.66 -11.20 -7.69
N THR A 202 -18.49 -10.19 -7.94
CA THR A 202 -19.57 -10.24 -8.95
C THR A 202 -19.46 -9.16 -10.02
N GLY A 203 -18.55 -8.18 -9.85
CA GLY A 203 -18.49 -7.00 -10.71
C GLY A 203 -17.15 -6.26 -10.66
N LYS A 204 -17.18 -4.98 -11.06
CA LYS A 204 -16.00 -4.13 -11.24
C LYS A 204 -15.66 -3.39 -9.94
N ALA A 205 -14.37 -3.39 -9.57
CA ALA A 205 -13.88 -2.58 -8.46
C ALA A 205 -14.08 -1.07 -8.72
N THR A 206 -14.34 -0.31 -7.67
CA THR A 206 -14.44 1.17 -7.71
C THR A 206 -13.62 1.78 -6.57
N ALA A 207 -13.49 3.12 -6.53
CA ALA A 207 -12.90 3.80 -5.37
C ALA A 207 -13.61 3.44 -4.05
N ARG A 208 -14.92 3.15 -4.08
CA ARG A 208 -15.68 2.69 -2.90
C ARG A 208 -15.33 1.27 -2.45
N SER A 209 -14.73 0.46 -3.32
CA SER A 209 -14.21 -0.85 -2.96
C SER A 209 -12.94 -0.73 -2.11
N ASP A 210 -12.12 0.30 -2.38
CA ASP A 210 -10.94 0.61 -1.56
C ASP A 210 -11.34 1.19 -0.19
N ILE A 211 -12.37 2.04 -0.13
CA ILE A 211 -12.94 2.53 1.14
C ILE A 211 -13.43 1.35 2.02
N TYR A 212 -14.11 0.37 1.42
CA TYR A 212 -14.52 -0.84 2.14
C TYR A 212 -13.31 -1.60 2.69
N SER A 213 -12.29 -1.80 1.86
CA SER A 213 -11.09 -2.54 2.25
C SER A 213 -10.37 -1.86 3.41
N LEU A 214 -10.27 -0.53 3.38
CA LEU A 214 -9.75 0.26 4.50
C LEU A 214 -10.64 0.15 5.75
N GLY A 215 -11.97 0.21 5.60
CA GLY A 215 -12.90 0.01 6.70
C GLY A 215 -12.69 -1.34 7.41
N LYS A 216 -12.48 -2.42 6.65
CA LYS A 216 -12.14 -3.74 7.20
C LYS A 216 -10.81 -3.75 7.97
N VAL A 217 -9.80 -3.02 7.49
CA VAL A 217 -8.53 -2.85 8.21
C VAL A 217 -8.75 -2.14 9.54
N ILE A 218 -9.52 -1.05 9.55
CA ILE A 218 -9.78 -0.29 10.77
C ILE A 218 -10.65 -1.09 11.76
N GLU A 219 -11.67 -1.81 11.30
CA GLU A 219 -12.43 -2.75 12.14
C GLU A 219 -11.53 -3.75 12.85
N GLU A 220 -10.58 -4.35 12.13
CA GLU A 220 -9.63 -5.30 12.71
C GLU A 220 -8.77 -4.69 13.82
N LEU A 221 -8.30 -3.44 13.65
CA LEU A 221 -7.53 -2.75 14.68
C LEU A 221 -8.38 -2.42 15.91
N LEU A 222 -9.62 -1.96 15.71
CA LEU A 222 -10.53 -1.65 16.81
C LEU A 222 -10.94 -2.89 17.61
N MET A 223 -11.06 -4.06 16.98
CA MET A 223 -11.36 -5.32 17.69
C MET A 223 -10.28 -5.71 18.72
N LYS A 224 -9.07 -5.13 18.65
CA LYS A 224 -8.00 -5.35 19.63
C LYS A 224 -8.06 -4.37 20.81
N LEU A 225 -8.95 -3.38 20.78
CA LEU A 225 -9.16 -2.42 21.85
C LEU A 225 -10.26 -2.91 22.80
N ASN A 226 -10.08 -2.64 24.09
CA ASN A 226 -11.12 -2.86 25.09
C ASN A 226 -12.26 -1.86 24.94
N GLU A 227 -11.93 -0.59 24.69
CA GLU A 227 -12.89 0.50 24.54
C GLU A 227 -12.46 1.46 23.44
N TYR A 228 -13.44 1.98 22.71
CA TYR A 228 -13.28 3.06 21.75
C TYR A 228 -14.59 3.86 21.61
N PRO A 229 -14.53 5.12 21.19
CA PRO A 229 -15.71 5.97 21.08
C PRO A 229 -16.72 5.47 20.03
N ASN A 230 -17.99 5.37 20.41
CA ASN A 230 -19.06 4.86 19.54
C ASN A 230 -19.20 5.57 18.18
N PHE A 231 -18.76 6.83 18.05
CA PHE A 231 -18.83 7.55 16.78
C PHE A 231 -18.05 6.85 15.65
N ILE A 232 -16.97 6.13 15.99
CA ILE A 232 -16.16 5.46 14.97
C ILE A 232 -16.95 4.36 14.26
N LEU A 233 -17.89 3.72 14.98
CA LEU A 233 -18.78 2.71 14.41
C LEU A 233 -19.71 3.30 13.35
N SER A 234 -20.13 4.56 13.51
CA SER A 234 -20.94 5.25 12.50
C SER A 234 -20.17 5.48 11.20
N ILE A 235 -18.89 5.86 11.30
CA ILE A 235 -18.00 6.02 10.14
C ILE A 235 -17.76 4.65 9.48
N LEU A 236 -17.46 3.63 10.29
CA LEU A 236 -17.19 2.29 9.79
C LEU A 236 -18.39 1.67 9.10
N LYS A 237 -19.60 1.83 9.64
CA LYS A 237 -20.84 1.40 8.98
C LYS A 237 -20.94 1.94 7.56
N ASN A 238 -20.55 3.20 7.35
CA ASN A 238 -20.54 3.86 6.04
C ASN A 238 -19.28 3.56 5.22
N CYS A 239 -18.31 2.81 5.74
CA CYS A 239 -17.17 2.29 4.97
C CYS A 239 -17.43 0.85 4.51
N VAL A 240 -17.92 0.00 5.43
CA VAL A 240 -18.01 -1.47 5.24
C VAL A 240 -19.39 -1.96 4.84
N ALA A 241 -20.32 -1.07 4.46
CA ALA A 241 -21.64 -1.47 3.98
C ALA A 241 -21.52 -2.45 2.78
N PRO A 242 -22.22 -3.60 2.77
CA PRO A 242 -22.11 -4.56 1.67
C PRO A 242 -22.49 -3.96 0.31
N ASP A 243 -23.56 -3.17 0.27
CA ASP A 243 -23.97 -2.40 -0.91
C ASP A 243 -23.13 -1.11 -1.02
N PRO A 244 -22.36 -0.91 -2.12
CA PRO A 244 -21.58 0.30 -2.35
C PRO A 244 -22.40 1.61 -2.36
N SER A 245 -23.71 1.55 -2.59
CA SER A 245 -24.59 2.73 -2.57
C SER A 245 -24.70 3.36 -1.18
N HIS A 246 -24.57 2.54 -0.13
CA HIS A 246 -24.60 2.94 1.28
C HIS A 246 -23.22 3.29 1.85
N ARG A 247 -22.16 3.22 1.04
CA ARG A 247 -20.82 3.65 1.45
C ARG A 247 -20.60 5.13 1.22
N TYR A 248 -19.60 5.70 1.88
CA TYR A 248 -19.06 7.00 1.53
C TYR A 248 -18.80 7.08 0.03
N MET A 249 -19.38 8.11 -0.60
CA MET A 249 -19.24 8.32 -2.03
C MET A 249 -17.79 8.67 -2.41
N LYS A 250 -17.08 9.37 -1.53
CA LYS A 250 -15.70 9.82 -1.69
C LYS A 250 -14.91 9.63 -0.40
N ALA A 251 -13.64 9.29 -0.50
CA ALA A 251 -12.76 9.13 0.66
C ALA A 251 -12.54 10.46 1.41
N GLU A 252 -12.58 11.60 0.72
CA GLU A 252 -12.48 12.94 1.32
C GLU A 252 -13.62 13.22 2.32
N VAL A 253 -14.85 12.75 2.01
CA VAL A 253 -16.00 12.94 2.90
C VAL A 253 -15.83 12.12 4.18
N ALA A 254 -15.41 10.85 4.05
CA ALA A 254 -15.09 10.01 5.19
C ALA A 254 -13.99 10.64 6.07
N LYS A 255 -12.96 11.23 5.45
CA LYS A 255 -11.88 11.91 6.17
C LYS A 255 -12.41 13.11 6.96
N ARG A 256 -13.24 13.93 6.34
CA ARG A 256 -13.85 15.10 6.98
C ARG A 256 -14.69 14.70 8.20
N ASP A 257 -15.51 13.66 8.07
CA ASP A 257 -16.32 13.15 9.18
C ASP A 257 -15.45 12.63 10.33
N LEU A 258 -14.38 11.89 10.00
CA LEU A 258 -13.40 11.43 10.98
C LEU A 258 -12.74 12.60 11.72
N ASP A 259 -12.26 13.61 10.99
CA ASP A 259 -11.62 14.79 11.57
C ASP A 259 -12.57 15.53 12.53
N LEU A 260 -13.80 15.81 12.09
CA LEU A 260 -14.82 16.50 12.89
C LEU A 260 -15.16 15.73 14.18
N LEU A 261 -15.38 14.43 14.10
CA LEU A 261 -15.79 13.63 15.24
C LEU A 261 -14.64 13.37 16.22
N CYS A 262 -13.41 13.19 15.72
CA CYS A 262 -12.21 13.14 16.55
C CYS A 262 -12.00 14.45 17.32
N ASP A 263 -12.15 15.60 16.66
CA ASP A 263 -11.99 16.90 17.30
C ASP A 263 -13.07 17.18 18.35
N TYR A 264 -14.31 16.84 18.03
CA TYR A 264 -15.42 16.92 18.99
C TYR A 264 -15.17 16.04 20.21
N TYR A 265 -14.73 14.80 20.01
CA TYR A 265 -14.40 13.87 21.08
C TYR A 265 -13.27 14.41 21.98
N LYS A 266 -12.17 14.89 21.38
CA LYS A 266 -11.05 15.50 22.12
C LYS A 266 -11.51 16.66 22.99
N LYS A 267 -12.30 17.60 22.43
CA LYS A 267 -12.81 18.77 23.16
C LYS A 267 -13.71 18.36 24.33
N LYS A 268 -14.65 17.44 24.11
CA LYS A 268 -15.58 16.98 25.14
C LYS A 268 -14.88 16.31 26.32
N HIS A 269 -13.81 15.58 26.06
CA HIS A 269 -13.06 14.86 27.08
C HIS A 269 -11.98 15.71 27.77
N ALA A 270 -11.34 16.65 27.07
CA ALA A 270 -10.42 17.61 27.68
C ALA A 270 -11.10 18.49 28.76
N ILE A 271 -12.38 18.82 28.57
CA ILE A 271 -13.17 19.61 29.53
C ILE A 271 -13.44 18.81 30.82
N ARG A 272 -13.51 17.49 30.75
CA ARG A 272 -13.82 16.61 31.91
C ARG A 272 -12.63 16.41 32.85
N ASP A 273 -11.40 16.61 32.37
CA ASP A 273 -10.18 16.47 33.17
C ASP A 273 -9.77 17.78 33.87
N THR A 274 -10.52 18.87 33.64
CA THR A 274 -10.28 20.22 34.21
C THR A 274 -11.30 20.66 35.25
N VAL A 275 -12.26 19.80 35.64
CA VAL A 275 -13.30 20.06 36.65
C VAL A 275 -13.27 18.97 37.70
#